data_AF-A0A7M3WHK8-F1
#
_entry.id   AF-A0A7M3WHK8-F1
#
_cell.length_a   1.000
_cell.length_b   1.000
_cell.length_c   1.000
_cell.angle_alpha   90.00
_cell.angle_beta   90.00
_cell.angle_gamma   90.00
#
_symmetry.space_group_name_H-M   'P 1'
#
loop_
_entity.id
_entity.type
_entity.pdbx_description
1 polymer ?
#
loop_
_entity_poly.entity_id
_entity_poly.type
_entity_poly.pdbx_seq_one_letter_code
_entity_poly.pdbx_strand_id
1 'polypeptide(L)'
;IFRHVINSSGEIPPVIDSEDVLEDPESILSELCESIGIPFSQRMLSWDPGPRSCDGLWGKYWYDSVWKSSGFSPPSPKAGELSEHLYSVLEESTMIYEELREMRIRT
;
A
#
# COMPACT_ATOMS: atom_id res chain seq x y z
N ILE A 1 -0.42 -10.64 11.02
CA ILE A 1 -1.73 -10.01 10.78
C ILE A 1 -2.51 -10.78 9.72
N PHE A 2 -2.03 -10.92 8.48
CA PHE A 2 -2.70 -11.66 7.40
C PHE A 2 -3.27 -13.04 7.83
N ARG A 3 -2.41 -13.95 8.31
CA ARG A 3 -2.83 -15.27 8.83
C ARG A 3 -3.81 -15.18 10.00
N HIS A 4 -3.68 -14.17 10.85
CA HIS A 4 -4.60 -13.96 11.97
C HIS A 4 -6.00 -13.58 11.46
N VAL A 5 -6.08 -12.69 10.46
CA VAL A 5 -7.35 -12.33 9.82
C VAL A 5 -8.00 -13.57 9.24
N ILE A 6 -7.29 -14.35 8.41
CA ILE A 6 -7.79 -15.61 7.84
C ILE A 6 -8.33 -16.55 8.92
N ASN A 7 -7.55 -16.78 9.98
CA ASN A 7 -7.96 -17.68 11.06
C ASN A 7 -9.20 -17.17 11.83
N SER A 8 -9.43 -15.86 11.86
CA SER A 8 -10.53 -15.24 12.60
C SER A 8 -11.80 -15.05 11.79
N SER A 9 -11.69 -14.73 10.49
CA SER A 9 -12.83 -14.47 9.61
C SER A 9 -13.19 -15.67 8.73
N GLY A 10 -12.25 -16.59 8.49
CA GLY A 10 -12.40 -17.67 7.50
C GLY A 10 -12.24 -17.19 6.05
N GLU A 11 -11.91 -15.92 5.83
CA GLU A 11 -11.79 -15.30 4.52
C GLU A 11 -10.37 -14.77 4.29
N ILE A 12 -9.94 -14.81 3.02
CA ILE A 12 -8.68 -14.18 2.60
C ILE A 12 -8.93 -12.67 2.52
N PRO A 13 -8.25 -11.84 3.32
CA PRO A 13 -8.41 -10.39 3.20
C PRO A 13 -7.79 -9.90 1.88
N PRO A 14 -8.31 -8.79 1.31
CA PRO A 14 -7.70 -8.20 0.13
C PRO A 14 -6.25 -7.80 0.42
N VAL A 15 -5.35 -8.16 -0.49
CA VAL A 15 -3.94 -7.77 -0.48
C VAL A 15 -3.68 -6.87 -1.67
N ILE A 16 -2.95 -5.79 -1.41
CA ILE A 16 -2.59 -4.79 -2.42
C ILE A 16 -1.08 -4.66 -2.41
N ASP A 17 -0.48 -4.67 -3.60
CA ASP A 17 0.92 -4.30 -3.77
C ASP A 17 1.03 -2.79 -4.01
N SER A 18 1.99 -2.15 -3.35
CA SER A 18 2.20 -0.72 -3.51
C SER A 18 2.64 -0.34 -4.92
N GLU A 19 3.39 -1.20 -5.61
CA GLU A 19 3.82 -0.93 -6.98
C GLU A 19 2.63 -0.93 -7.93
N ASP A 20 1.79 -1.97 -7.87
CA ASP A 20 0.58 -2.10 -8.70
C ASP A 20 -0.36 -0.89 -8.56
N VAL A 21 -0.57 -0.37 -7.33
CA VAL A 21 -1.40 0.84 -7.10
C VAL A 21 -0.77 2.09 -7.71
N LEU A 22 0.55 2.23 -7.68
CA LEU A 22 1.20 3.41 -8.23
C LEU A 22 1.26 3.35 -9.77
N GLU A 23 1.26 2.15 -10.36
CA GLU A 23 1.17 1.94 -11.80
C GLU A 23 -0.24 2.18 -12.36
N ASP A 24 -1.27 1.62 -11.72
CA ASP A 24 -2.67 1.79 -12.12
C ASP A 24 -3.60 1.94 -10.89
N PRO A 25 -3.66 3.14 -10.28
CA PRO A 25 -4.42 3.35 -9.07
C PRO A 25 -5.93 3.20 -9.27
N GLU A 26 -6.44 3.53 -10.46
CA GLU A 26 -7.89 3.45 -10.73
C GLU A 26 -8.35 2.00 -10.76
N SER A 27 -7.66 1.13 -11.51
CA SER A 27 -8.01 -0.29 -11.62
C SER A 27 -7.86 -1.00 -10.28
N ILE A 28 -6.72 -0.84 -9.59
CA ILE A 28 -6.48 -1.55 -8.32
C ILE A 28 -7.45 -1.10 -7.23
N LEU A 29 -7.73 0.21 -7.10
CA LEU A 29 -8.69 0.69 -6.10
C LEU A 29 -10.14 0.33 -6.44
N SER A 30 -10.48 0.19 -7.72
CA SER A 30 -11.80 -0.27 -8.15
C SER A 30 -12.03 -1.73 -7.73
N GLU A 31 -11.07 -2.61 -8.01
CA GLU A 31 -11.10 -4.02 -7.58
C GLU A 31 -11.12 -4.16 -6.06
N LEU A 32 -10.35 -3.33 -5.34
CA LEU A 32 -10.40 -3.29 -3.89
C LEU A 32 -11.82 -2.95 -3.41
N CYS A 33 -12.40 -1.88 -3.93
CA CYS A 33 -13.73 -1.42 -3.55
C CYS A 33 -14.79 -2.49 -3.80
N GLU A 34 -14.73 -3.17 -4.95
CA GLU A 34 -15.59 -4.31 -5.26
C GLU A 34 -15.43 -5.44 -4.26
N SER A 35 -14.18 -5.85 -3.96
CA SER A 35 -13.90 -6.95 -3.03
C SER A 35 -14.44 -6.73 -1.61
N ILE A 36 -14.54 -5.48 -1.17
CA ILE A 36 -15.02 -5.12 0.18
C ILE A 36 -16.45 -4.53 0.18
N GLY A 37 -17.13 -4.53 -0.97
CA GLY A 37 -18.53 -4.13 -1.10
C GLY A 37 -18.80 -2.63 -0.91
N ILE A 38 -17.87 -1.75 -1.26
CA ILE A 38 -18.06 -0.30 -1.25
C ILE A 38 -17.97 0.29 -2.66
N PRO A 39 -18.64 1.41 -2.97
CA PRO A 39 -18.51 2.05 -4.27
C PRO A 39 -17.15 2.76 -4.42
N PHE A 40 -16.49 2.54 -5.56
CA PHE A 40 -15.33 3.34 -5.96
C PHE A 40 -15.70 4.83 -6.12
N SER A 41 -14.74 5.72 -5.83
CA SER A 41 -14.90 7.15 -6.04
C SER A 41 -13.68 7.76 -6.70
N GLN A 42 -13.90 8.57 -7.74
CA GLN A 42 -12.83 9.37 -8.39
C GLN A 42 -12.08 10.28 -7.40
N ARG A 43 -12.68 10.62 -6.25
CA ARG A 43 -12.02 11.37 -5.17
C ARG A 43 -10.89 10.60 -4.47
N MET A 44 -10.79 9.29 -4.70
CA MET A 44 -9.69 8.47 -4.20
C MET A 44 -8.39 8.72 -4.98
N LEU A 45 -8.48 9.21 -6.23
CA LEU A 45 -7.32 9.41 -7.12
C LEU A 45 -6.70 10.80 -7.02
N SER A 46 -7.45 11.78 -6.49
CA SER A 46 -6.98 13.16 -6.35
C SER A 46 -7.53 13.85 -5.11
N TRP A 47 -6.68 14.62 -4.45
CA TRP A 47 -6.99 15.33 -3.21
C TRP A 47 -6.27 16.68 -3.13
N ASP A 48 -6.79 17.57 -2.30
CA ASP A 48 -6.13 18.86 -2.03
C ASP A 48 -4.86 18.64 -1.20
N PRO A 49 -3.71 19.22 -1.60
CA PRO A 49 -2.51 19.24 -0.78
C PRO A 49 -2.72 19.96 0.56
N GLY A 50 -1.88 19.62 1.53
CA GLY A 50 -1.79 20.27 2.83
C GLY A 50 -2.20 19.39 4.02
N PRO A 51 -2.06 19.93 5.23
CA PRO A 51 -2.41 19.21 6.46
C PRO A 51 -3.90 18.93 6.58
N ARG A 52 -4.22 17.76 7.15
CA ARG A 52 -5.58 17.37 7.56
C ARG A 52 -5.72 17.46 9.07
N SER A 53 -6.94 17.69 9.53
CA SER A 53 -7.26 17.71 10.97
C SER A 53 -6.97 16.38 11.67
N CYS A 54 -6.92 15.27 10.91
CA CYS A 54 -6.64 13.93 11.42
C CYS A 54 -5.14 13.55 11.47
N ASP A 55 -4.23 14.39 10.95
CA ASP A 55 -2.79 14.04 10.88
C ASP A 55 -2.11 13.96 12.25
N GLY A 56 -2.73 14.56 13.28
CA GLY A 56 -2.21 14.57 14.63
C GLY A 56 -0.86 15.29 14.77
N LEU A 57 -0.20 15.08 15.90
CA LEU A 57 1.05 15.77 16.25
C LEU A 57 2.25 15.36 15.39
N TRP A 58 2.18 14.18 14.76
CA TRP A 58 3.27 13.62 13.95
C TRP A 58 3.36 14.24 12.56
N GLY A 59 2.26 14.78 12.03
CA GLY A 59 2.21 15.32 10.68
C GLY A 59 3.30 16.36 10.40
N LYS A 60 3.54 17.27 11.35
CA LYS A 60 4.56 18.33 11.21
C LYS A 60 6.00 17.82 11.12
N TYR A 61 6.26 16.56 11.48
CA TYR A 61 7.60 15.96 11.46
C TYR A 61 7.79 14.94 10.33
N TRP A 62 6.72 14.27 9.92
CA TRP A 62 6.83 13.09 9.03
C TRP A 62 6.02 13.18 7.75
N TYR A 63 5.06 14.10 7.63
CA TYR A 63 4.07 14.09 6.53
C TYR A 63 4.33 15.13 5.44
N ASP A 64 5.54 15.70 5.37
CA ASP A 64 5.87 16.70 4.35
C ASP A 64 5.60 16.19 2.91
N SER A 65 5.94 14.93 2.61
CA SER A 65 5.62 14.32 1.30
C SER A 65 4.13 14.13 1.07
N VAL A 66 3.38 13.72 2.09
CA VAL A 66 1.91 13.56 2.04
C VAL A 66 1.21 14.90 1.86
N TRP A 67 1.65 15.94 2.57
CA TRP A 67 1.08 17.29 2.45
C TRP A 67 1.36 17.94 1.11
N LYS A 68 2.41 17.52 0.40
CA LYS A 68 2.74 18.02 -0.94
C LYS A 68 2.05 17.24 -2.06
N SER A 69 1.52 16.05 -1.78
CA SER A 69 0.86 15.24 -2.81
C SER A 69 -0.58 15.70 -3.06
N SER A 70 -1.06 15.46 -4.28
CA SER A 70 -2.43 15.71 -4.71
C SER A 70 -3.06 14.50 -5.42
N GLY A 71 -2.42 13.33 -5.32
CA GLY A 71 -2.70 12.12 -6.06
C GLY A 71 -1.56 11.11 -5.91
N PHE A 72 -1.71 9.95 -6.55
CA PHE A 72 -0.65 8.94 -6.65
C PHE A 72 0.49 9.43 -7.56
N SER A 73 1.72 9.03 -7.22
CA SER A 73 2.91 9.29 -8.05
C SER A 73 3.42 7.97 -8.62
N PRO A 74 3.99 7.95 -9.83
CA PRO A 74 4.54 6.72 -10.40
C PRO A 74 5.57 6.05 -9.47
N PRO A 75 5.74 4.72 -9.54
CA PRO A 75 6.77 4.02 -8.78
C PRO A 75 8.15 4.64 -9.04
N SER A 76 8.90 4.88 -7.97
CA SER A 76 10.28 5.35 -8.06
C SER A 76 11.24 4.19 -7.82
N PRO A 77 12.21 3.92 -8.71
CA PRO A 77 13.18 2.86 -8.50
C PRO A 77 14.02 3.17 -7.26
N LYS A 78 14.19 2.16 -6.40
CA LYS A 78 15.10 2.25 -5.25
C LYS A 78 16.51 1.91 -5.70
N ALA A 79 17.47 2.75 -5.34
CA ALA A 79 18.88 2.54 -5.64
C ALA A 79 19.68 2.35 -4.34
N GLY A 80 20.71 1.50 -4.41
CA GLY A 80 21.62 1.24 -3.30
C GLY A 80 21.98 -0.24 -3.17
N GLU A 81 23.01 -0.52 -2.39
CA GLU A 81 23.40 -1.88 -2.03
C GLU A 81 22.97 -2.17 -0.59
N LEU A 82 22.47 -3.38 -0.36
CA LEU A 82 22.09 -3.82 0.98
C LEU A 82 23.36 -4.26 1.74
N SER A 83 23.52 -3.77 2.97
CA SER A 83 24.62 -4.22 3.82
C SER A 83 24.51 -5.71 4.14
N GLU A 84 25.62 -6.45 4.13
CA GLU A 84 25.63 -7.92 4.27
C GLU A 84 24.89 -8.44 5.51
N HIS A 85 24.97 -7.72 6.63
CA HIS A 85 24.30 -8.08 7.87
C HIS A 85 22.76 -8.05 7.80
N LEU A 86 22.19 -7.48 6.73
CA LEU A 86 20.75 -7.43 6.48
C LEU A 86 20.26 -8.53 5.52
N TYR A 87 21.15 -9.37 4.97
CA TYR A 87 20.73 -10.42 4.02
C TYR A 87 19.81 -11.46 4.64
N SER A 88 20.00 -11.82 5.91
CA SER A 88 19.08 -12.72 6.61
C SER A 88 17.67 -12.12 6.73
N VAL A 89 17.59 -10.82 7.03
CA VAL A 89 16.30 -10.10 7.11
C VAL A 89 15.65 -10.03 5.73
N LEU A 90 16.43 -9.80 4.67
CA LEU A 90 15.93 -9.81 3.30
C LEU A 90 15.35 -11.17 2.93
N GLU A 91 16.06 -12.27 3.20
CA GLU A 91 15.60 -13.63 2.90
C GLU A 91 14.28 -13.95 3.62
N GLU A 92 14.23 -13.70 4.93
CA GLU A 92 13.02 -13.90 5.74
C GLU A 92 11.84 -13.06 5.25
N SER A 93 12.09 -11.78 4.95
CA SER A 93 11.06 -10.85 4.47
C SER A 93 10.58 -11.21 3.06
N THR A 94 11.48 -11.67 2.19
CA THR A 94 11.16 -12.05 0.80
C THR A 94 10.19 -13.21 0.78
N MET A 95 10.40 -14.24 1.62
CA MET A 95 9.47 -15.37 1.70
C MET A 95 8.05 -14.93 2.07
N ILE A 96 7.91 -14.01 3.04
CA ILE A 96 6.62 -13.48 3.47
C ILE A 96 6.01 -12.58 2.39
N TYR A 97 6.83 -11.76 1.76
CA TYR A 97 6.41 -10.85 0.69
C TYR A 97 5.84 -11.63 -0.49
N GLU A 98 6.53 -12.66 -0.98
CA GLU A 98 6.05 -13.46 -2.12
C GLU A 98 4.77 -14.23 -1.77
N GLU A 99 4.60 -14.71 -0.52
CA GLU A 99 3.34 -15.31 -0.05
C GLU A 99 2.17 -14.31 -0.18
N LEU A 100 2.36 -13.05 0.25
CA LEU A 100 1.33 -12.02 0.15
C LEU A 100 1.12 -11.57 -1.30
N ARG A 101 2.20 -11.45 -2.07
CA ARG A 101 2.18 -11.01 -3.46
C ARG A 101 1.42 -11.98 -4.36
N GLU A 102 1.47 -13.27 -4.10
CA GLU A 102 0.64 -14.24 -4.83
C GLU A 102 -0.86 -14.03 -4.58
N MET A 103 -1.24 -13.56 -3.40
CA MET A 103 -2.62 -13.34 -2.96
C MET A 103 -3.16 -11.93 -3.28
N ARG A 104 -2.35 -11.08 -3.92
CA ARG A 104 -2.75 -9.70 -4.22
C ARG A 104 -3.84 -9.62 -5.28
N ILE A 105 -4.57 -8.50 -5.26
CA ILE A 105 -5.46 -8.08 -6.35
C ILE A 105 -4.65 -7.94 -7.64
N ARG A 106 -5.14 -8.53 -8.73
CA ARG A 106 -4.54 -8.45 -10.06
C ARG A 106 -5.58 -7.90 -11.02
N THR A 107 -5.19 -6.93 -11.84
CA THR A 107 -6.01 -6.31 -12.89
C THR A 107 -5.51 -6.71 -14.27
#